data_AF-A0A832HP89-F1
#
_entry.id   AF-A0A832HP89-F1
#
_cell.length_a   1.000
_cell.length_b   1.000
_cell.length_c   1.000
_cell.angle_alpha   90.00
_cell.angle_beta   90.00
_cell.angle_gamma   90.00
#
_symmetry.space_group_name_H-M   'P 1'
#
loop_
_entity.id
_entity.type
_entity.pdbx_description
1 polymer ?
#
loop_
_entity_poly.entity_id
_entity_poly.type
_entity_poly.pdbx_seq_one_letter_code
_entity_poly.pdbx_strand_id
1 'polypeptide(L)'
;MNLLRLRFNYYLFAVLLLTAAGCASGPDRKSRKEESVVQLFMEAEADIGDQTAVIQVVRSVPVPVRIYKRPFLDSSELVDAAVVDVVGGFVVQLQFTAHGALVLEQVSTAHRGSRIAVFGIFPGGRWLAAPVVANRITNGVFVFTPDATREEAERLVRGLNNVAIRLGNKPKPGKTKGTRE
;
A
#
# COMPACT_ATOMS: atom_id res chain seq x y z
N MET A 1 -19.59 68.33 15.78
CA MET A 1 -19.74 66.89 15.48
C MET A 1 -19.00 66.09 16.54
N ASN A 2 -19.75 65.29 17.30
CA ASN A 2 -19.28 64.60 18.50
C ASN A 2 -18.28 63.49 18.15
N LEU A 3 -17.07 63.59 18.71
CA LEU A 3 -16.06 62.54 18.71
C LEU A 3 -16.54 61.39 19.61
N LEU A 4 -17.04 60.32 19.00
CA LEU A 4 -17.38 59.08 19.67
C LEU A 4 -16.11 58.42 20.21
N ARG A 5 -15.95 58.43 21.54
CA ARG A 5 -14.94 57.67 22.27
C ARG A 5 -15.21 56.17 22.10
N LEU A 6 -14.52 55.52 21.17
CA LEU A 6 -14.39 54.06 21.14
C LEU A 6 -13.46 53.63 22.27
N ARG A 7 -14.03 53.23 23.42
CA ARG A 7 -13.30 52.47 24.44
C ARG A 7 -13.03 51.08 23.88
N PHE A 8 -11.90 50.97 23.19
CA PHE A 8 -11.41 49.74 22.57
C PHE A 8 -11.20 48.66 23.64
N ASN A 9 -12.02 47.61 23.58
CA ASN A 9 -11.99 46.52 24.54
C ASN A 9 -10.84 45.57 24.22
N TYR A 10 -9.66 45.86 24.77
CA TYR A 10 -8.41 45.12 24.55
C TYR A 10 -8.50 43.64 24.95
N TYR A 11 -9.46 43.26 25.82
CA TYR A 11 -9.75 41.87 26.14
C TYR A 11 -10.19 41.05 24.91
N LEU A 12 -10.85 41.68 23.94
CA LEU A 12 -11.35 41.01 22.74
C LEU A 12 -10.24 40.69 21.73
N PHE A 13 -9.19 41.51 21.69
CA PHE A 13 -7.97 41.24 20.90
C PHE A 13 -7.08 40.17 21.55
N ALA A 14 -7.05 40.11 22.88
CA ALA A 14 -6.26 39.11 23.61
C ALA A 14 -6.80 37.68 23.40
N VAL A 15 -8.12 37.51 23.26
CA VAL A 15 -8.73 36.19 22.98
C VAL A 15 -8.49 35.73 21.53
N LEU A 16 -8.42 36.66 20.57
CA LEU A 16 -8.19 36.34 19.16
C LEU A 16 -6.76 35.88 18.88
N LEU A 17 -5.78 36.36 19.64
CA LEU A 17 -4.37 35.95 19.52
C LEU A 17 -4.09 34.56 20.12
N LEU A 18 -4.94 34.07 21.04
CA LEU A 18 -4.79 32.75 21.67
C LEU A 18 -5.35 31.59 20.82
N THR A 19 -6.19 31.87 19.81
CA THR A 19 -6.78 30.83 18.94
C THR A 19 -5.99 30.59 17.65
N ALA A 20 -4.98 31.40 17.35
CA ALA A 20 -4.15 31.27 16.15
C ALA A 20 -2.98 30.26 16.30
N ALA A 21 -2.72 29.75 17.51
CA ALA A 21 -1.68 28.77 17.75
C ALA A 21 -2.27 27.37 17.98
N GLY A 22 -2.31 26.54 16.93
CA GLY A 22 -2.20 25.09 17.13
C GLY A 22 -3.20 24.21 16.38
N CYS A 23 -3.03 24.11 15.07
CA CYS A 23 -3.23 22.83 14.39
C CYS A 23 -2.03 22.54 13.49
N ALA A 24 -0.84 22.49 14.09
CA ALA A 24 0.30 21.82 13.48
C ALA A 24 0.01 20.29 13.51
N SER A 25 -0.86 19.84 12.62
CA SER A 25 -0.95 18.43 12.25
C SER A 25 0.31 18.09 11.49
N GLY A 26 1.37 17.75 12.22
CA GLY A 26 2.62 17.31 11.62
C GLY A 26 2.37 16.16 10.64
N PRO A 27 3.06 16.13 9.48
CA PRO A 27 2.90 15.10 8.45
C PRO A 27 3.08 13.67 9.00
N ASP A 28 3.83 13.55 10.10
CA ASP A 28 4.17 12.31 10.79
C ASP A 28 2.97 11.57 11.43
N ARG A 29 1.87 12.27 11.76
CA ARG A 29 0.71 11.63 12.39
C ARG A 29 -0.29 11.04 11.39
N LYS A 30 -0.31 11.57 10.15
CA LYS A 30 -1.13 11.03 9.05
C LYS A 30 -0.48 9.79 8.42
N SER A 31 0.83 9.83 8.15
CA SER A 31 1.57 8.69 7.58
C SER A 31 1.49 7.42 8.43
N ARG A 32 1.34 7.56 9.75
CA ARG A 32 1.18 6.45 10.70
C ARG A 32 -0.21 5.80 10.71
N LYS A 33 -1.20 6.44 10.08
CA LYS A 33 -2.58 5.97 9.94
C LYS A 33 -2.93 5.61 8.50
N GLU A 34 -2.03 5.83 7.55
CA GLU A 34 -2.24 5.41 6.17
C GLU A 34 -2.24 3.89 6.13
N GLU A 35 -3.36 3.34 5.68
CA GLU A 35 -3.53 1.92 5.45
C GLU A 35 -3.57 1.70 3.96
N SER A 36 -2.88 0.67 3.49
CA SER A 36 -2.92 0.26 2.09
C SER A 36 -3.26 -1.20 2.02
N VAL A 37 -3.96 -1.57 0.96
CA VAL A 37 -4.39 -2.96 0.72
C VAL A 37 -3.72 -3.43 -0.57
N VAL A 38 -3.23 -4.66 -0.55
CA VAL A 38 -2.78 -5.36 -1.74
C VAL A 38 -3.57 -6.66 -1.85
N GLN A 39 -3.97 -7.00 -3.06
CA GLN A 39 -4.68 -8.23 -3.37
C GLN A 39 -4.07 -8.88 -4.61
N LEU A 40 -3.83 -10.18 -4.53
CA LEU A 40 -3.28 -10.98 -5.62
C LEU A 40 -4.39 -11.84 -6.22
N PHE A 41 -4.54 -11.74 -7.53
CA PHE A 41 -5.53 -12.45 -8.32
C PHE A 41 -4.84 -13.33 -9.35
N MET A 42 -5.43 -14.48 -9.63
CA MET A 42 -4.89 -15.45 -10.58
C MET A 42 -5.55 -15.26 -11.95
N GLU A 43 -4.76 -15.33 -13.02
CA GLU A 43 -5.24 -15.30 -14.41
C GLU A 43 -6.13 -16.51 -14.75
N ALA A 44 -7.37 -16.27 -15.14
CA ALA A 44 -8.26 -17.34 -15.57
C ALA A 44 -8.06 -17.63 -17.06
N GLU A 45 -7.75 -18.89 -17.37
CA GLU A 45 -7.59 -19.37 -18.75
C GLU A 45 -8.92 -19.38 -19.50
N ALA A 46 -9.97 -19.92 -18.86
CA ALA A 46 -11.32 -19.99 -19.42
C ALA A 46 -12.24 -18.90 -18.85
N ASP A 47 -13.20 -18.48 -19.66
CA ASP A 47 -14.30 -17.63 -19.21
C ASP A 47 -15.34 -18.51 -18.50
N ILE A 48 -15.44 -18.37 -17.19
CA ILE A 48 -16.41 -19.11 -16.36
C ILE A 48 -17.57 -18.18 -15.96
N GLY A 49 -17.85 -17.18 -16.79
CA GLY A 49 -18.92 -16.21 -16.58
C GLY A 49 -18.68 -15.38 -15.32
N ASP A 50 -19.55 -15.52 -14.32
CA ASP A 50 -19.58 -14.64 -13.15
C ASP A 50 -18.37 -14.76 -12.22
N GLN A 51 -17.55 -15.79 -12.37
CA GLN A 51 -16.34 -15.97 -11.55
C GLN A 51 -15.12 -15.23 -12.12
N THR A 52 -15.20 -14.76 -13.37
CA THR A 52 -14.08 -14.15 -14.08
C THR A 52 -14.35 -12.70 -14.45
N ALA A 53 -13.31 -11.88 -14.51
CA ALA A 53 -13.38 -10.50 -14.95
C ALA A 53 -12.19 -10.17 -15.85
N VAL A 54 -12.42 -9.38 -16.89
CA VAL A 54 -11.35 -8.85 -17.74
C VAL A 54 -10.88 -7.53 -17.14
N ILE A 55 -9.61 -7.46 -16.82
CA ILE A 55 -8.95 -6.28 -16.26
C ILE A 55 -7.96 -5.73 -17.27
N GLN A 56 -7.68 -4.44 -17.17
CA GLN A 56 -6.60 -3.81 -17.92
C GLN A 56 -5.46 -3.52 -16.97
N VAL A 57 -4.34 -4.20 -17.18
CA VAL A 57 -3.11 -3.95 -16.44
C VAL A 57 -2.37 -2.88 -17.21
N VAL A 58 -2.31 -1.68 -16.63
CA VAL A 58 -1.68 -0.52 -17.27
C VAL A 58 -0.17 -0.76 -17.28
N ARG A 59 0.37 -0.73 -18.49
CA ARG A 59 1.80 -0.61 -18.82
C ARG A 59 1.87 0.47 -19.90
N SER A 60 3.05 0.70 -20.50
CA SER A 60 3.17 1.52 -21.72
C SER A 60 2.19 1.10 -22.83
N VAL A 61 1.75 -0.16 -22.86
CA VAL A 61 0.60 -0.65 -23.63
C VAL A 61 -0.30 -1.47 -22.71
N PRO A 62 -1.57 -1.07 -22.47
CA PRO A 62 -2.50 -1.83 -21.65
C PRO A 62 -2.73 -3.23 -22.23
N VAL A 63 -2.58 -4.26 -21.39
CA VAL A 63 -2.84 -5.66 -21.78
C VAL A 63 -4.11 -6.13 -21.08
N PRO A 64 -5.13 -6.61 -21.83
CA PRO A 64 -6.30 -7.23 -21.22
C PRO A 64 -5.89 -8.58 -20.63
N VAL A 65 -6.16 -8.77 -19.34
CA VAL A 65 -5.93 -10.04 -18.64
C VAL A 65 -7.25 -10.48 -18.02
N ARG A 66 -7.65 -11.73 -18.23
CA ARG A 66 -8.80 -12.30 -17.53
C ARG A 66 -8.33 -12.86 -16.20
N ILE A 67 -9.00 -12.51 -15.12
CA ILE A 67 -8.67 -12.98 -13.77
C ILE A 67 -9.89 -13.61 -13.09
N TYR A 68 -9.65 -14.46 -12.09
CA TYR A 68 -10.69 -14.80 -11.12
C TYR A 68 -11.01 -13.59 -10.24
N LYS A 69 -12.29 -13.36 -9.94
CA LYS A 69 -12.74 -12.23 -9.11
C LYS A 69 -12.36 -12.34 -7.63
N ARG A 70 -12.00 -13.55 -7.18
CA ARG A 70 -11.60 -13.78 -5.79
C ARG A 70 -10.08 -13.70 -5.66
N PRO A 71 -9.54 -12.85 -4.77
CA PRO A 71 -8.11 -12.85 -4.49
C PRO A 71 -7.73 -14.13 -3.75
N PHE A 72 -6.57 -14.70 -4.07
CA PHE A 72 -6.04 -15.87 -3.38
C PHE A 72 -5.12 -15.47 -2.21
N LEU A 73 -4.53 -14.26 -2.27
CA LEU A 73 -3.76 -13.65 -1.18
C LEU A 73 -4.10 -12.17 -1.09
N ASP A 74 -4.01 -11.63 0.12
CA ASP A 74 -4.21 -10.22 0.39
C ASP A 74 -3.28 -9.69 1.49
N SER A 75 -3.46 -8.42 1.87
CA SER A 75 -2.67 -7.76 2.91
C SER A 75 -2.84 -8.37 4.31
N SER A 76 -3.81 -9.25 4.56
CA SER A 76 -4.01 -9.88 5.87
C SER A 76 -2.92 -10.91 6.18
N GLU A 77 -2.36 -11.53 5.15
CA GLU A 77 -1.30 -12.53 5.23
C GLU A 77 0.10 -11.93 5.08
N LEU A 78 0.23 -10.60 5.14
CA LEU A 78 1.49 -9.90 4.92
C LEU A 78 2.27 -9.71 6.22
N VAL A 79 3.56 -10.06 6.21
CA VAL A 79 4.51 -9.85 7.30
C VAL A 79 5.34 -8.60 7.06
N ASP A 80 5.83 -8.41 5.83
CA ASP A 80 6.66 -7.26 5.49
C ASP A 80 6.44 -6.84 4.03
N ALA A 81 6.65 -5.57 3.75
CA ALA A 81 6.74 -5.04 2.41
C ALA A 81 7.95 -4.11 2.30
N ALA A 82 8.67 -4.18 1.18
CA ALA A 82 9.83 -3.32 0.93
C ALA A 82 9.84 -2.85 -0.53
N VAL A 83 10.31 -1.63 -0.75
CA VAL A 83 10.76 -1.18 -2.08
C VAL A 83 12.25 -1.51 -2.16
N VAL A 84 12.64 -2.28 -3.17
CA VAL A 84 14.03 -2.70 -3.36
C VAL A 84 14.54 -2.13 -4.67
N ASP A 85 15.69 -1.47 -4.61
CA ASP A 85 16.37 -0.93 -5.79
C ASP A 85 17.06 -2.03 -6.56
N VAL A 86 16.87 -2.04 -7.87
CA VAL A 86 17.50 -2.98 -8.79
C VAL A 86 18.09 -2.22 -9.96
N VAL A 87 19.05 -2.84 -10.67
CA VAL A 87 19.59 -2.26 -11.89
C VAL A 87 18.45 -2.08 -12.89
N GLY A 88 18.15 -0.83 -13.26
CA GLY A 88 17.07 -0.48 -14.18
C GLY A 88 15.74 -0.08 -13.54
N GLY A 89 15.66 0.07 -12.21
CA GLY A 89 14.46 0.61 -11.56
C GLY A 89 14.32 0.20 -10.10
N PHE A 90 13.08 -0.08 -9.70
CA PHE A 90 12.77 -0.63 -8.39
C PHE A 90 11.70 -1.70 -8.50
N VAL A 91 11.65 -2.57 -7.50
CA VAL A 91 10.63 -3.60 -7.34
C VAL A 91 9.97 -3.47 -5.99
N VAL A 92 8.74 -3.95 -5.89
CA VAL A 92 8.06 -4.12 -4.61
C VAL A 92 8.18 -5.59 -4.22
N GLN A 93 8.69 -5.81 -3.03
CA GLN A 93 8.80 -7.12 -2.40
C GLN A 93 7.73 -7.23 -1.31
N LEU A 94 6.94 -8.29 -1.37
CA LEU A 94 5.95 -8.66 -0.36
C LEU A 94 6.39 -9.96 0.31
N GLN A 95 6.55 -9.94 1.63
CA GLN A 95 6.81 -11.13 2.45
C GLN A 95 5.51 -11.55 3.12
N PHE A 96 5.10 -12.78 2.89
CA PHE A 96 3.90 -13.36 3.51
C PHE A 96 4.21 -14.13 4.79
N THR A 97 3.17 -14.39 5.57
CA THR A 97 3.15 -15.31 6.72
C THR A 97 3.47 -16.74 6.27
N ALA A 98 3.65 -17.66 7.22
CA ALA A 98 3.79 -19.08 6.91
C ALA A 98 2.58 -19.64 6.13
N HIS A 99 1.36 -19.24 6.50
CA HIS A 99 0.15 -19.64 5.78
C HIS A 99 0.12 -19.05 4.36
N GLY A 100 0.36 -17.74 4.23
CA GLY A 100 0.41 -17.09 2.92
C GLY A 100 1.53 -17.64 2.02
N ALA A 101 2.67 -18.03 2.59
CA ALA A 101 3.76 -18.67 1.86
C ALA A 101 3.33 -20.02 1.27
N LEU A 102 2.63 -20.87 2.05
CA LEU A 102 2.11 -22.14 1.55
C LEU A 102 1.09 -21.94 0.42
N VAL A 103 0.20 -20.96 0.56
CA VAL A 103 -0.77 -20.60 -0.49
C VAL A 103 -0.05 -20.13 -1.75
N LEU A 104 0.95 -19.25 -1.61
CA LEU A 104 1.75 -18.74 -2.73
C LEU A 104 2.51 -19.87 -3.44
N GLU A 105 3.06 -20.81 -2.67
CA GLU A 105 3.79 -21.96 -3.18
C GLU A 105 2.88 -22.91 -3.96
N GLN A 106 1.69 -23.21 -3.42
CA GLN A 106 0.69 -24.04 -4.08
C GLN A 106 0.24 -23.40 -5.40
N VAL A 107 -0.14 -22.12 -5.37
CA VAL A 107 -0.60 -21.38 -6.56
C VAL A 107 0.51 -21.28 -7.61
N SER A 108 1.74 -20.93 -7.20
CA SER A 108 2.86 -20.81 -8.13
C SER A 108 3.31 -22.14 -8.74
N THR A 109 3.03 -23.26 -8.06
CA THR A 109 3.28 -24.61 -8.59
C THR A 109 2.20 -25.03 -9.58
N ALA A 110 0.92 -24.80 -9.24
CA ALA A 110 -0.22 -25.23 -10.05
C ALA A 110 -0.42 -24.37 -11.31
N HIS A 111 -0.06 -23.08 -11.25
CA HIS A 111 -0.34 -22.10 -12.31
C HIS A 111 0.96 -21.51 -12.90
N ARG A 112 1.92 -22.37 -13.24
CA ARG A 112 3.14 -21.93 -13.95
C ARG A 112 2.78 -21.44 -15.34
N GLY A 113 3.39 -20.34 -15.75
CA GLY A 113 3.11 -19.67 -17.04
C GLY A 113 1.90 -18.73 -17.00
N SER A 114 1.04 -18.82 -15.98
CA SER A 114 -0.05 -17.86 -15.76
C SER A 114 0.44 -16.58 -15.11
N ARG A 115 -0.33 -15.49 -15.26
CA ARG A 115 -0.07 -14.20 -14.62
C ARG A 115 -0.71 -14.13 -13.24
N ILE A 116 -0.02 -13.46 -12.33
CA ILE A 116 -0.60 -13.01 -11.05
C ILE A 116 -0.87 -11.52 -11.18
N ALA A 117 -2.14 -11.13 -11.24
CA ALA A 117 -2.53 -9.74 -11.23
C ALA A 117 -2.46 -9.17 -9.81
N VAL A 118 -1.83 -8.00 -9.69
CA VAL A 118 -1.63 -7.30 -8.42
C VAL A 118 -2.53 -6.07 -8.41
N PHE A 119 -3.46 -6.03 -7.45
CA PHE A 119 -4.30 -4.87 -7.19
C PHE A 119 -3.81 -4.17 -5.93
N GLY A 120 -3.67 -2.84 -5.99
CA GLY A 120 -3.31 -2.03 -4.83
C GLY A 120 -4.33 -0.92 -4.58
N ILE A 121 -4.63 -0.66 -3.31
CA ILE A 121 -5.50 0.44 -2.86
C ILE A 121 -4.68 1.39 -1.98
N PHE A 122 -4.37 2.59 -2.49
CA PHE A 122 -3.53 3.57 -1.80
C PHE A 122 -3.52 4.98 -2.44
N PRO A 123 -4.37 5.97 -2.07
CA PRO A 123 -5.79 6.02 -1.68
C PRO A 123 -6.80 5.76 -2.83
N GLY A 124 -6.35 5.46 -4.04
CA GLY A 124 -7.18 4.95 -5.14
C GLY A 124 -6.85 3.50 -5.44
N GLY A 125 -7.83 2.72 -5.90
CA GLY A 125 -7.64 1.32 -6.30
C GLY A 125 -7.24 1.18 -7.76
N ARG A 126 -6.10 0.54 -8.04
CA ARG A 126 -5.66 0.26 -9.42
C ARG A 126 -4.83 -1.02 -9.54
N TRP A 127 -4.79 -1.55 -10.76
CA TRP A 127 -3.93 -2.67 -11.12
C TRP A 127 -2.48 -2.19 -11.24
N LEU A 128 -1.59 -2.80 -10.48
CA LEU A 128 -0.17 -2.42 -10.41
C LEU A 128 0.71 -3.27 -11.29
N ALA A 129 0.40 -4.56 -11.44
CA ALA A 129 1.22 -5.45 -12.24
C ALA A 129 0.47 -6.72 -12.61
N ALA A 130 1.03 -7.44 -13.57
CA ALA A 130 0.67 -8.82 -13.89
C ALA A 130 1.90 -9.61 -14.36
N PRO A 131 2.87 -9.86 -13.46
CA PRO A 131 4.01 -10.71 -13.76
C PRO A 131 3.56 -12.13 -14.07
N VAL A 132 4.29 -12.80 -14.96
CA VAL A 132 4.13 -14.22 -15.25
C VAL A 132 4.83 -15.03 -14.17
N VAL A 133 4.18 -16.07 -13.66
CA VAL A 133 4.78 -17.01 -12.72
C VAL A 133 5.69 -17.97 -13.48
N ALA A 134 6.98 -17.71 -13.46
CA ALA A 134 7.96 -18.58 -14.12
C ALA A 134 8.28 -19.83 -13.28
N ASN A 135 8.43 -19.66 -11.96
CA ASN A 135 8.93 -20.69 -11.05
C ASN A 135 8.07 -20.82 -9.80
N ARG A 136 8.16 -21.99 -9.14
CA ARG A 136 7.59 -22.21 -7.80
C ARG A 136 8.27 -21.26 -6.81
N ILE A 137 7.46 -20.63 -5.95
CA ILE A 137 7.92 -19.69 -4.92
C ILE A 137 7.75 -20.36 -3.55
N THR A 138 8.85 -20.78 -2.92
CA THR A 138 8.84 -21.50 -1.63
C THR A 138 9.22 -20.64 -0.43
N ASN A 139 9.80 -19.47 -0.66
CA ASN A 139 10.28 -18.58 0.41
C ASN A 139 9.20 -17.62 0.94
N GLY A 140 7.97 -17.69 0.40
CA GLY A 140 6.89 -16.78 0.77
C GLY A 140 7.12 -15.33 0.33
N VAL A 141 8.05 -15.08 -0.60
CA VAL A 141 8.37 -13.75 -1.10
C VAL A 141 7.83 -13.58 -2.51
N PHE A 142 6.93 -12.62 -2.70
CA PHE A 142 6.47 -12.22 -4.02
C PHE A 142 7.09 -10.89 -4.41
N VAL A 143 7.77 -10.86 -5.57
CA VAL A 143 8.44 -9.67 -6.09
C VAL A 143 7.84 -9.29 -7.43
N PHE A 144 7.55 -8.01 -7.62
CA PHE A 144 7.03 -7.50 -8.88
C PHE A 144 7.48 -6.05 -9.14
N THR A 145 7.49 -5.66 -10.41
CA THR A 145 7.66 -4.27 -10.82
C THR A 145 6.30 -3.59 -10.85
N PRO A 146 6.02 -2.60 -9.98
CA PRO A 146 4.74 -1.90 -9.96
C PRO A 146 4.65 -0.86 -11.09
N ASP A 147 3.44 -0.68 -11.63
CA ASP A 147 3.05 0.48 -12.42
C ASP A 147 2.68 1.64 -11.46
N ALA A 148 3.73 2.20 -10.87
CA ALA A 148 3.63 3.31 -9.94
C ALA A 148 4.92 4.13 -9.96
N THR A 149 4.85 5.38 -9.54
CA THR A 149 6.08 6.13 -9.24
C THR A 149 6.74 5.57 -7.98
N ARG A 150 8.01 5.93 -7.75
CA ARG A 150 8.74 5.51 -6.54
C ARG A 150 8.02 5.97 -5.28
N GLU A 151 7.57 7.21 -5.24
CA GLU A 151 6.90 7.83 -4.10
C GLU A 151 5.55 7.14 -3.81
N GLU A 152 4.84 6.75 -4.87
CA GLU A 152 3.62 5.96 -4.79
C GLU A 152 3.89 4.55 -4.24
N ALA A 153 4.93 3.86 -4.73
CA ALA A 153 5.31 2.55 -4.24
C ALA A 153 5.75 2.58 -2.77
N GLU A 154 6.51 3.60 -2.37
CA GLU A 154 6.87 3.83 -0.97
C GLU A 154 5.64 4.08 -0.09
N ARG A 155 4.64 4.81 -0.60
CA ARG A 155 3.37 5.02 0.11
C ARG A 155 2.61 3.70 0.30
N LEU A 156 2.48 2.92 -0.77
CA LEU A 156 1.88 1.58 -0.72
C LEU A 156 2.57 0.71 0.33
N VAL A 157 3.90 0.59 0.23
CA VAL A 157 4.71 -0.23 1.15
C VAL A 157 4.59 0.24 2.61
N ARG A 158 4.57 1.55 2.85
CA ARG A 158 4.36 2.11 4.19
C ARG A 158 2.99 1.73 4.74
N GLY A 159 1.93 1.86 3.93
CA GLY A 159 0.58 1.50 4.35
C GLY A 159 0.39 0.01 4.59
N LEU A 160 1.01 -0.85 3.77
CA LEU A 160 1.03 -2.31 3.97
C LEU A 160 1.72 -2.70 5.28
N ASN A 161 2.86 -2.08 5.58
CA ASN A 161 3.56 -2.30 6.84
C ASN A 161 2.75 -1.85 8.07
N ASN A 162 2.00 -0.75 7.96
CA ASN A 162 1.10 -0.32 9.02
C ASN A 162 -0.01 -1.36 9.28
N VAL A 163 -0.56 -1.97 8.22
CA VAL A 163 -1.55 -3.05 8.32
C VAL A 163 -0.92 -4.30 8.96
N ALA A 164 0.27 -4.72 8.53
CA ALA A 164 0.97 -5.86 9.12
C ALA A 164 1.26 -5.68 10.62
N ILE A 165 1.64 -4.46 11.04
CA ILE A 165 1.81 -4.14 12.47
C ILE A 165 0.48 -4.18 13.21
N ARG A 166 -0.60 -3.66 12.61
CA ARG A 166 -1.94 -3.67 13.23
C ARG A 166 -2.47 -5.09 13.44
N LEU A 167 -2.23 -5.98 12.47
CA LEU A 167 -2.64 -7.39 12.54
C LEU A 167 -1.74 -8.25 13.45
N GLY A 168 -0.60 -7.71 13.90
CA GLY A 168 0.34 -8.43 14.75
C GLY A 168 1.33 -9.32 13.99
N ASN A 169 1.33 -9.27 12.65
CA ASN A 169 2.26 -10.03 11.81
C ASN A 169 3.69 -9.47 11.86
N LYS A 170 3.83 -8.15 12.07
CA LYS A 170 5.12 -7.46 12.16
C LYS A 170 5.30 -6.80 13.53
N PRO A 171 6.45 -6.99 14.21
CA PRO A 171 6.72 -6.27 15.44
C PRO A 171 6.82 -4.76 15.16
N LYS A 172 6.24 -3.95 16.06
CA LYS A 172 6.33 -2.50 15.94
C LYS A 172 7.80 -2.07 16.06
N PRO A 173 8.31 -1.20 15.16
CA PRO A 173 9.66 -0.71 15.28
C PRO A 173 9.83 -0.02 16.64
N GLY A 174 10.83 -0.48 17.42
CA GLY A 174 11.20 0.14 18.69
C GLY A 174 11.54 1.60 18.47
N LYS A 175 11.12 2.48 19.38
CA LYS A 175 11.58 3.88 19.33
C LYS A 175 13.07 3.89 19.62
N THR A 176 13.91 4.05 18.60
CA THR A 176 15.32 4.42 18.78
C THR A 176 15.32 5.77 19.49
N LYS A 177 15.57 5.79 20.80
CA LYS A 177 15.88 7.04 21.50
C LYS A 177 17.16 7.55 20.85
N GLY A 178 17.06 8.61 20.05
CA GLY A 178 18.22 9.28 19.50
C GLY A 178 19.07 9.77 20.66
N THR A 179 20.20 9.09 20.88
CA THR A 179 21.30 9.62 21.66
C THR A 179 21.80 10.83 20.90
N ARG A 180 21.50 12.03 21.42
CA ARG A 180 22.17 13.26 20.98
C ARG A 180 23.59 13.17 21.52
N GLU A 181 24.57 13.02 20.63
CA GLU A 181 25.97 13.38 20.90
C GLU A 181 26.16 14.88 20.67
#